data_AF-A0A0S2SSQ8-F1
#
_entry.id   AF-A0A0S2SSQ8-F1
#
_cell.length_a   1.000
_cell.length_b   1.000
_cell.length_c   1.000
_cell.angle_alpha   90.00
_cell.angle_beta   90.00
_cell.angle_gamma   90.00
#
_symmetry.space_group_name_H-M   'P 1'
#
loop_
_entity.id
_entity.type
_entity.pdbx_description
1 polymer ?
#
loop_
_entity_poly.entity_id
_entity_poly.type
_entity_poly.pdbx_seq_one_letter_code
_entity_poly.pdbx_strand_id
1 'polypeptide(L)'
;MYEQALEEADIVGLCVGTRPDCVPDAVLKLLADYVQQGYEIWLELGLQTAHDQTLKRINRGHDFACYAEITAKARALGIKVCTHLIVGLPGEERTENLTTLQQVLKVGTDGIKLHGLHIVEGSTMAKAWRAGRLTVLDQDQYVSIACEMIRSTPPEIVYHRVSSAARRPTLLAPLWCENRWWAMTAIGQRLEKEGAQGSLLGTPFEYSPLNLK
;
A
#
# COMPACT_ATOMS: atom_id res chain seq x y z
N MET A 1 -13.78 9.50 -19.81
CA MET A 1 -13.89 8.81 -18.50
C MET A 1 -13.34 9.66 -17.37
N TYR A 2 -12.07 10.12 -17.38
CA TYR A 2 -11.54 10.98 -16.31
C TYR A 2 -12.11 12.42 -16.33
N GLU A 3 -12.20 13.05 -17.51
CA GLU A 3 -12.82 14.38 -17.68
C GLU A 3 -14.28 14.41 -17.24
N GLN A 4 -15.07 13.40 -17.64
CA GLN A 4 -16.45 13.23 -17.21
C GLN A 4 -16.60 13.05 -15.70
N ALA A 5 -15.59 12.48 -15.02
CA ALA A 5 -15.60 12.43 -13.57
C ALA A 5 -15.42 13.85 -13.03
N LEU A 6 -14.39 14.59 -13.47
CA LEU A 6 -14.07 15.96 -13.04
C LEU A 6 -15.17 17.01 -13.33
N GLU A 7 -16.05 16.75 -14.29
CA GLU A 7 -17.20 17.60 -14.63
C GLU A 7 -18.38 17.49 -13.65
N GLU A 8 -18.41 16.46 -12.79
CA GLU A 8 -19.35 16.38 -11.66
C GLU A 8 -18.90 17.33 -10.53
N ALA A 9 -19.82 18.17 -10.04
CA ALA A 9 -19.50 19.30 -9.17
C ALA A 9 -18.80 18.90 -7.85
N ASP A 10 -17.80 19.71 -7.46
CA ASP A 10 -16.99 19.66 -6.23
C ASP A 10 -15.89 18.58 -6.12
N ILE A 11 -15.31 18.12 -7.22
CA ILE A 11 -14.12 17.25 -7.17
C ILE A 11 -12.85 18.05 -6.91
N VAL A 12 -12.16 17.72 -5.81
CA VAL A 12 -10.89 18.33 -5.40
C VAL A 12 -9.64 17.55 -5.86
N GLY A 13 -9.82 16.34 -6.39
CA GLY A 13 -8.69 15.47 -6.77
C GLY A 13 -9.07 14.09 -7.30
N LEU A 14 -8.07 13.34 -7.76
CA LEU A 14 -8.21 11.99 -8.32
C LEU A 14 -7.14 11.04 -7.76
N CYS A 15 -7.56 9.82 -7.43
CA CYS A 15 -6.67 8.70 -7.13
C CYS A 15 -6.79 7.64 -8.23
N VAL A 16 -5.71 7.40 -8.98
CA VAL A 16 -5.70 6.46 -10.11
C VAL A 16 -4.83 5.24 -9.77
N GLY A 17 -5.47 4.09 -9.58
CA GLY A 17 -4.78 2.83 -9.26
C GLY A 17 -4.42 2.01 -10.50
N THR A 18 -3.17 1.57 -10.57
CA THR A 18 -2.66 0.76 -11.71
C THR A 18 -1.46 -0.10 -11.31
N ARG A 19 -0.93 -0.87 -12.26
CA ARG A 19 0.34 -1.57 -12.12
C ARG A 19 1.50 -0.68 -12.60
N PRO A 20 2.70 -0.77 -12.00
CA PRO A 20 3.90 -0.11 -12.51
C PRO A 20 4.13 -0.26 -14.02
N ASP A 21 3.95 -1.46 -14.58
CA ASP A 21 4.12 -1.75 -16.02
C ASP A 21 3.01 -1.20 -16.92
N CYS A 22 2.02 -0.48 -16.38
CA CYS A 22 0.85 0.01 -17.09
C CYS A 22 0.72 1.54 -17.01
N VAL A 23 1.86 2.24 -16.98
CA VAL A 23 1.93 3.70 -16.88
C VAL A 23 2.75 4.27 -18.03
N PRO A 24 2.17 4.34 -19.26
CA PRO A 24 2.84 4.99 -20.38
C PRO A 24 2.95 6.51 -20.15
N ASP A 25 3.90 7.16 -20.81
CA ASP A 25 4.15 8.60 -20.67
C ASP A 25 2.89 9.46 -20.94
N ALA A 26 2.00 9.01 -21.82
CA ALA A 26 0.72 9.68 -22.08
C ALA A 26 -0.19 9.75 -20.84
N VAL A 27 -0.18 8.71 -19.99
CA VAL A 27 -0.93 8.71 -18.72
C VAL A 27 -0.28 9.68 -17.73
N LEU A 28 1.05 9.68 -17.62
CA LEU A 28 1.76 10.63 -16.76
C LEU A 28 1.51 12.07 -17.17
N LYS A 29 1.52 12.35 -18.48
CA LYS A 29 1.21 13.68 -19.01
C LYS A 29 -0.21 14.11 -18.64
N LEU A 30 -1.21 13.25 -18.86
CA LEU A 30 -2.59 13.52 -18.49
C LEU A 30 -2.75 13.85 -17.00
N LEU A 31 -2.14 13.05 -16.13
CA LEU A 31 -2.19 13.29 -14.69
C LEU A 31 -1.47 14.57 -14.28
N ALA A 32 -0.34 14.89 -14.91
CA ALA A 32 0.38 16.13 -14.69
C ALA A 32 -0.43 17.37 -15.12
N ASP A 33 -1.17 17.28 -16.21
CA ASP A 33 -2.07 18.35 -16.67
C ASP A 33 -3.15 18.65 -15.62
N TYR A 34 -3.65 17.62 -14.90
CA TYR A 34 -4.58 17.83 -13.77
C TYR A 34 -3.89 18.44 -12.54
N VAL A 35 -2.65 18.05 -12.24
CA VAL A 35 -1.87 18.70 -11.17
C VAL A 35 -1.71 20.20 -11.46
N GLN A 36 -1.40 20.58 -12.72
CA GLN A 36 -1.25 21.99 -13.11
C GLN A 36 -2.55 22.79 -12.99
N GLN A 37 -3.71 22.14 -13.12
CA GLN A 37 -5.02 22.74 -12.90
C GLN A 37 -5.38 22.91 -11.41
N GLY A 38 -4.52 22.45 -10.50
CA GLY A 38 -4.68 22.59 -9.06
C GLY A 38 -5.38 21.41 -8.38
N TYR A 39 -5.62 20.30 -9.08
CA TYR A 39 -6.20 19.10 -8.49
C TYR A 39 -5.18 18.31 -7.68
N GLU A 40 -5.62 17.71 -6.58
CA GLU A 40 -4.85 16.73 -5.80
C GLU A 40 -4.81 15.39 -6.55
N ILE A 41 -3.66 14.99 -7.11
CA ILE A 41 -3.54 13.76 -7.90
C ILE A 41 -2.63 12.74 -7.23
N TRP A 42 -3.16 11.53 -7.05
CA TRP A 42 -2.44 10.37 -6.55
C TRP A 42 -2.37 9.26 -7.61
N LEU A 43 -1.16 8.83 -7.95
CA LEU A 43 -0.92 7.61 -8.71
C LEU A 43 -0.69 6.45 -7.72
N GLU A 44 -1.62 5.51 -7.67
CA GLU A 44 -1.52 4.36 -6.78
C GLU A 44 -0.90 3.16 -7.51
N LEU A 45 0.31 2.78 -7.10
CA LEU A 45 1.08 1.73 -7.75
C LEU A 45 1.00 0.41 -6.99
N GLY A 46 0.50 -0.60 -7.68
CA GLY A 46 0.40 -1.97 -7.19
C GLY A 46 1.72 -2.73 -7.08
N LEU A 47 2.71 -2.27 -6.30
CA LEU A 47 4.02 -2.95 -6.16
C LEU A 47 3.91 -4.30 -5.44
N GLN A 48 3.20 -4.35 -4.31
CA GLN A 48 3.07 -5.47 -3.37
C GLN A 48 4.32 -5.74 -2.51
N THR A 49 5.50 -5.86 -3.13
CA THR A 49 6.79 -6.10 -2.46
C THR A 49 7.94 -5.59 -3.32
N ALA A 50 9.06 -5.21 -2.69
CA ALA A 50 10.27 -4.83 -3.41
C ALA A 50 11.16 -6.02 -3.79
N HIS A 51 10.77 -7.25 -3.43
CA HIS A 51 11.54 -8.46 -3.69
C HIS A 51 11.15 -9.09 -5.04
N ASP A 52 12.02 -8.95 -6.05
CA ASP A 52 11.77 -9.46 -7.40
C ASP A 52 11.52 -10.98 -7.46
N GLN A 53 12.13 -11.75 -6.56
CA GLN A 53 11.87 -13.19 -6.48
C GLN A 53 10.43 -13.48 -6.04
N THR A 54 9.92 -12.72 -5.06
CA THR A 54 8.52 -12.82 -4.63
C THR A 54 7.58 -12.33 -5.73
N LEU A 55 7.88 -11.20 -6.38
CA LEU A 55 7.10 -10.67 -7.51
C LEU A 55 6.92 -11.71 -8.61
N LYS A 56 8.02 -12.39 -9.00
CA LYS A 56 7.98 -13.52 -9.95
C LYS A 56 7.14 -14.68 -9.44
N ARG A 57 7.32 -15.08 -8.16
CA ARG A 57 6.59 -16.19 -7.54
C ARG A 57 5.08 -15.98 -7.51
N ILE A 58 4.63 -14.73 -7.29
CA ILE A 58 3.20 -14.38 -7.28
C ILE A 58 2.69 -13.90 -8.66
N ASN A 59 3.50 -14.08 -9.71
CA ASN A 59 3.16 -13.80 -11.11
C ASN A 59 2.82 -12.32 -11.37
N ARG A 60 3.63 -11.39 -10.85
CA ARG A 60 3.61 -9.97 -11.25
C ARG A 60 4.33 -9.78 -12.59
N GLY A 61 3.83 -8.83 -13.38
CA GLY A 61 4.38 -8.46 -14.69
C GLY A 61 5.43 -7.34 -14.65
N HIS A 62 5.88 -6.94 -13.47
CA HIS A 62 6.90 -5.92 -13.25
C HIS A 62 7.84 -6.35 -12.13
N ASP A 63 8.99 -5.69 -12.08
CA ASP A 63 9.99 -5.76 -11.02
C ASP A 63 10.04 -4.45 -10.22
N PHE A 64 10.89 -4.40 -9.20
CA PHE A 64 11.08 -3.21 -8.39
C PHE A 64 11.67 -2.04 -9.19
N ALA A 65 12.52 -2.31 -10.19
CA ALA A 65 13.14 -1.28 -11.02
C ALA A 65 12.09 -0.50 -11.84
N CYS A 66 11.13 -1.20 -12.44
CA CYS A 66 9.99 -0.61 -13.13
C CYS A 66 9.17 0.30 -12.20
N TYR A 67 8.88 -0.17 -10.97
CA TYR A 67 8.21 0.66 -9.97
C TYR A 67 9.01 1.91 -9.60
N ALA A 68 10.32 1.77 -9.38
CA ALA A 68 11.19 2.88 -9.01
C ALA A 68 11.25 3.95 -10.11
N GLU A 69 11.35 3.53 -11.38
CA GLU A 69 11.36 4.42 -12.53
C GLU A 69 10.06 5.21 -12.65
N ILE A 70 8.91 4.53 -12.60
CA ILE A 70 7.59 5.18 -12.72
C ILE A 70 7.33 6.11 -11.53
N THR A 71 7.74 5.73 -10.32
CA THR A 71 7.60 6.58 -9.14
C THR A 71 8.42 7.85 -9.28
N ALA A 72 9.68 7.74 -9.71
CA ALA A 72 10.54 8.91 -9.93
C ALA A 72 9.98 9.83 -11.03
N LYS A 73 9.51 9.27 -12.15
CA LYS A 73 8.88 10.03 -13.24
C LYS A 73 7.61 10.76 -12.78
N ALA A 74 6.71 10.07 -12.08
CA ALA A 74 5.47 10.65 -11.59
C ALA A 74 5.75 11.82 -10.62
N ARG A 75 6.65 11.63 -9.66
CA ARG A 75 7.00 12.66 -8.68
C ARG A 75 7.70 13.86 -9.31
N ALA A 76 8.52 13.66 -10.34
CA ALA A 76 9.12 14.75 -11.10
C ALA A 76 8.08 15.65 -11.79
N LEU A 77 6.86 15.14 -12.01
CA LEU A 77 5.73 15.87 -12.58
C LEU A 77 4.78 16.42 -11.50
N GLY A 78 5.14 16.33 -10.22
CA GLY A 78 4.31 16.78 -9.10
C GLY A 78 3.15 15.84 -8.75
N ILE A 79 3.10 14.64 -9.35
CA ILE A 79 2.08 13.63 -9.05
C ILE A 79 2.49 12.89 -7.77
N LYS A 80 1.62 12.86 -6.76
CA LYS A 80 1.87 12.10 -5.53
C LYS A 80 1.76 10.60 -5.80
N VAL A 81 2.60 9.79 -5.17
CA VAL A 81 2.61 8.33 -5.37
C VAL A 81 2.18 7.62 -4.11
N CYS A 82 1.16 6.76 -4.23
CA CYS A 82 0.75 5.86 -3.16
C CYS A 82 1.14 4.42 -3.49
N THR A 83 1.95 3.79 -2.65
CA THR A 83 2.43 2.43 -2.91
C THR A 83 1.60 1.39 -2.18
N HIS A 84 1.10 0.42 -2.94
CA HIS A 84 0.35 -0.70 -2.40
C HIS A 84 1.29 -1.83 -1.99
N LEU A 85 1.28 -2.22 -0.72
CA LEU A 85 2.12 -3.24 -0.13
C LEU A 85 1.28 -4.38 0.51
N ILE A 86 1.79 -5.60 0.42
CA ILE A 86 1.19 -6.79 1.02
C ILE A 86 2.16 -7.42 2.02
N VAL A 87 1.67 -7.66 3.24
CA VAL A 87 2.41 -8.38 4.29
C VAL A 87 2.03 -9.86 4.27
N GLY A 88 3.02 -10.74 4.47
CA GLY A 88 2.83 -12.19 4.48
C GLY A 88 2.78 -12.82 3.09
N LEU A 89 3.51 -12.26 2.12
CA LEU A 89 3.69 -12.88 0.81
C LEU A 89 4.53 -14.17 0.91
N PRO A 90 4.41 -15.11 -0.04
CA PRO A 90 5.03 -16.43 0.10
C PRO A 90 6.57 -16.37 0.12
N GLY A 91 7.16 -16.74 1.26
CA GLY A 91 8.61 -16.71 1.48
C GLY A 91 9.13 -15.38 2.03
N GLU A 92 8.24 -14.47 2.41
CA GLU A 92 8.59 -13.24 3.10
C GLU A 92 8.23 -13.31 4.58
N GLU A 93 9.18 -12.93 5.41
CA GLU A 93 9.02 -12.69 6.83
C GLU A 93 9.08 -11.18 7.10
N ARG A 94 9.02 -10.81 8.39
CA ARG A 94 9.13 -9.42 8.86
C ARG A 94 10.31 -8.67 8.24
N THR A 95 11.47 -9.31 8.09
CA THR A 95 12.68 -8.69 7.53
C THR A 95 12.49 -8.25 6.08
N GLU A 96 11.81 -9.05 5.28
CA GLU A 96 11.52 -8.73 3.88
C GLU A 96 10.51 -7.59 3.77
N ASN A 97 9.50 -7.57 4.65
CA ASN A 97 8.52 -6.48 4.69
C ASN A 97 9.15 -5.14 5.11
N LEU A 98 10.07 -5.15 6.09
CA LEU A 98 10.82 -3.94 6.48
C LEU A 98 11.80 -3.49 5.40
N THR A 99 12.46 -4.43 4.71
CA THR A 99 13.30 -4.11 3.55
C THR A 99 12.48 -3.46 2.44
N THR A 100 11.30 -3.99 2.15
CA THR A 100 10.36 -3.39 1.20
C THR A 100 9.98 -1.96 1.60
N LEU A 101 9.64 -1.73 2.87
CA LEU A 101 9.34 -0.40 3.37
C LEU A 101 10.50 0.57 3.15
N GLN A 102 11.72 0.18 3.55
CA GLN A 102 12.91 1.02 3.38
C GLN A 102 13.15 1.37 1.91
N GLN A 103 12.96 0.41 1.00
CA GLN A 103 13.15 0.63 -0.43
C GLN A 103 12.11 1.60 -1.02
N VAL A 104 10.83 1.48 -0.67
CA VAL A 104 9.80 2.38 -1.21
C VAL A 104 9.89 3.79 -0.62
N LEU A 105 10.30 3.91 0.65
CA LEU A 105 10.61 5.20 1.27
C LEU A 105 11.79 5.87 0.57
N LYS A 106 12.85 5.11 0.26
CA LYS A 106 14.03 5.61 -0.46
C LYS A 106 13.70 6.09 -1.89
N VAL A 107 12.81 5.39 -2.58
CA VAL A 107 12.32 5.80 -3.91
C VAL A 107 11.45 7.07 -3.80
N GLY A 108 10.79 7.26 -2.66
CA GLY A 108 10.05 8.46 -2.32
C GLY A 108 8.55 8.31 -2.47
N THR A 109 7.97 7.15 -2.13
CA THR A 109 6.51 7.04 -2.00
C THR A 109 5.98 8.15 -1.07
N ASP A 110 4.87 8.79 -1.42
CA ASP A 110 4.24 9.84 -0.62
C ASP A 110 3.12 9.26 0.28
N GLY A 111 2.61 8.08 -0.07
CA GLY A 111 1.62 7.36 0.72
C GLY A 111 1.75 5.84 0.61
N ILE A 112 1.13 5.11 1.53
CA ILE A 112 1.16 3.65 1.59
C ILE A 112 -0.26 3.09 1.76
N LYS A 113 -0.61 2.08 0.95
CA LYS A 113 -1.76 1.19 1.20
C LYS A 113 -1.21 -0.15 1.67
N LEU A 114 -1.46 -0.51 2.93
CA LEU A 114 -0.98 -1.74 3.53
C LEU A 114 -2.15 -2.71 3.78
N HIS A 115 -1.95 -3.99 3.47
CA HIS A 115 -2.83 -5.07 3.95
C HIS A 115 -2.10 -6.41 4.05
N GLY A 116 -2.70 -7.37 4.75
CA GLY A 116 -2.21 -8.76 4.80
C GLY A 116 -2.58 -9.54 3.54
N LEU A 117 -1.82 -10.59 3.23
CA LEU A 117 -2.10 -11.48 2.11
C LEU A 117 -3.51 -12.09 2.21
N HIS A 118 -4.32 -11.89 1.18
CA HIS A 118 -5.60 -12.56 1.01
C HIS A 118 -5.45 -13.72 0.02
N ILE A 119 -5.89 -14.91 0.44
CA ILE A 119 -6.08 -16.06 -0.44
C ILE A 119 -7.50 -16.02 -0.95
N VAL A 120 -7.64 -15.73 -2.25
CA VAL A 120 -8.93 -15.59 -2.91
C VAL A 120 -9.23 -16.77 -3.84
N GLU A 121 -10.50 -17.18 -3.88
CA GLU A 121 -11.00 -18.24 -4.75
C GLU A 121 -10.57 -18.04 -6.21
N GLY A 122 -10.26 -19.14 -6.91
CA GLY A 122 -9.83 -19.11 -8.31
C GLY A 122 -8.37 -18.67 -8.55
N SER A 123 -7.65 -18.18 -7.53
CA SER A 123 -6.24 -17.80 -7.68
C SER A 123 -5.27 -18.99 -7.68
N THR A 124 -4.09 -18.82 -8.29
CA THR A 124 -2.98 -19.79 -8.18
C THR A 124 -2.56 -20.01 -6.73
N MET A 125 -2.59 -18.96 -5.91
CA MET A 125 -2.30 -19.04 -4.48
C MET A 125 -3.34 -19.86 -3.71
N ALA A 126 -4.62 -19.80 -4.08
CA ALA A 126 -5.65 -20.68 -3.50
C ALA A 126 -5.37 -22.17 -3.76
N LYS A 127 -4.89 -22.52 -4.96
CA LYS A 127 -4.47 -23.90 -5.28
C LYS A 127 -3.28 -24.33 -4.42
N ALA A 128 -2.29 -23.45 -4.23
CA ALA A 128 -1.13 -23.73 -3.38
C ALA A 128 -1.51 -23.88 -1.90
N TRP A 129 -2.37 -23.00 -1.39
CA TRP A 129 -2.88 -23.03 -0.02
C TRP A 129 -3.68 -24.29 0.28
N ARG A 130 -4.64 -24.67 -0.59
CA ARG A 130 -5.41 -25.92 -0.47
C ARG A 130 -4.53 -27.17 -0.46
N ALA A 131 -3.40 -27.13 -1.16
CA ALA A 131 -2.42 -28.20 -1.19
C ALA A 131 -1.44 -28.19 0.00
N GLY A 132 -1.61 -27.29 0.98
CA GLY A 132 -0.74 -27.15 2.15
C GLY A 132 0.64 -26.58 1.83
N ARG A 133 0.86 -25.99 0.65
CA ARG A 133 2.16 -25.46 0.19
C ARG A 133 2.33 -23.96 0.43
N LEU A 134 1.33 -23.32 1.02
CA LEU A 134 1.31 -21.90 1.31
C LEU A 134 0.60 -21.68 2.65
N THR A 135 1.24 -20.96 3.55
CA THR A 135 0.69 -20.53 4.84
C THR A 135 0.25 -19.07 4.75
N VAL A 136 -0.63 -18.67 5.66
CA VAL A 136 -1.08 -17.29 5.83
C VAL A 136 -0.79 -16.86 7.26
N LEU A 137 -0.57 -15.56 7.46
CA LEU A 137 -0.40 -15.00 8.79
C LEU A 137 -1.73 -15.01 9.56
N ASP A 138 -1.63 -15.28 10.86
CA ASP A 138 -2.70 -14.89 11.77
C ASP A 138 -2.76 -13.36 11.94
N GLN A 139 -3.80 -12.89 12.64
CA GLN A 139 -4.02 -11.46 12.80
C GLN A 139 -2.91 -10.80 13.62
N ASP A 140 -2.44 -11.45 14.69
CA ASP A 140 -1.45 -10.87 15.60
C ASP A 140 -0.08 -10.75 14.93
N GLN A 141 0.30 -11.73 14.11
CA GLN A 141 1.47 -11.70 13.26
C GLN A 141 1.40 -10.52 12.28
N TYR A 142 0.29 -10.36 11.56
CA TYR A 142 0.09 -9.22 10.65
C TYR A 142 0.18 -7.88 11.39
N VAL A 143 -0.58 -7.74 12.48
CA VAL A 143 -0.60 -6.50 13.31
C VAL A 143 0.80 -6.18 13.81
N SER A 144 1.56 -7.19 14.24
CA SER A 144 2.93 -6.99 14.71
C SER A 144 3.87 -6.45 13.64
N ILE A 145 3.80 -6.96 12.41
CA ILE A 145 4.63 -6.48 11.30
C ILE A 145 4.16 -5.10 10.85
N ALA A 146 2.84 -4.91 10.70
CA ALA A 146 2.25 -3.64 10.28
C ALA A 146 2.59 -2.50 11.25
N CYS A 147 2.50 -2.73 12.56
CA CYS A 147 2.86 -1.72 13.57
C CYS A 147 4.35 -1.34 13.50
N GLU A 148 5.25 -2.30 13.28
CA GLU A 148 6.68 -1.99 13.11
C GLU A 148 6.92 -1.18 11.85
N MET A 149 6.30 -1.55 10.73
CA MET A 149 6.34 -0.77 9.49
C MET A 149 5.85 0.68 9.71
N ILE A 150 4.71 0.86 10.39
CA ILE A 150 4.15 2.19 10.67
C ILE A 150 5.11 3.00 11.54
N ARG A 151 5.65 2.42 12.61
CA ARG A 151 6.58 3.11 13.52
C ARG A 151 7.91 3.46 12.85
N SER A 152 8.31 2.70 11.82
CA SER A 152 9.48 2.95 10.98
C SER A 152 9.19 3.84 9.75
N THR A 153 7.99 4.41 9.64
CA THR A 153 7.61 5.29 8.54
C THR A 153 7.65 6.75 8.99
N PRO A 154 8.27 7.67 8.22
CA PRO A 154 8.28 9.09 8.55
C PRO A 154 6.87 9.71 8.68
N PRO A 155 6.62 10.66 9.59
CA PRO A 155 5.30 11.27 9.82
C PRO A 155 4.62 11.88 8.59
N GLU A 156 5.38 12.35 7.61
CA GLU A 156 4.89 12.98 6.39
C GLU A 156 4.30 11.98 5.38
N ILE A 157 4.58 10.69 5.51
CA ILE A 157 4.06 9.65 4.63
C ILE A 157 2.65 9.24 5.07
N VAL A 158 1.69 9.32 4.15
CA VAL A 158 0.28 9.06 4.49
C VAL A 158 -0.06 7.58 4.31
N TYR A 159 -0.47 6.90 5.39
CA TYR A 159 -1.12 5.60 5.25
C TYR A 159 -2.57 5.77 4.78
N HIS A 160 -2.85 5.52 3.51
CA HIS A 160 -4.21 5.54 2.93
C HIS A 160 -5.08 4.41 3.51
N ARG A 161 -4.44 3.30 3.91
CA ARG A 161 -5.05 2.23 4.71
C ARG A 161 -3.98 1.36 5.35
N VAL A 162 -4.34 0.74 6.47
CA VAL A 162 -3.51 -0.24 7.21
C VAL A 162 -4.17 -1.62 7.32
N SER A 163 -5.29 -1.82 6.64
CA SER A 163 -6.05 -3.07 6.58
C SER A 163 -6.96 -3.05 5.37
N SER A 164 -7.29 -4.22 4.83
CA SER A 164 -8.30 -4.37 3.79
C SER A 164 -9.20 -5.57 4.08
N ALA A 165 -10.32 -5.68 3.37
CA ALA A 165 -11.24 -6.80 3.55
C ALA A 165 -11.57 -7.48 2.22
N ALA A 166 -11.79 -8.79 2.28
CA ALA A 166 -12.39 -9.58 1.22
C ALA A 166 -13.51 -10.44 1.83
N ARG A 167 -14.64 -10.58 1.14
CA ARG A 167 -15.80 -11.31 1.68
C ARG A 167 -15.79 -12.77 1.23
N ARG A 168 -16.35 -13.66 2.05
CA ARG A 168 -16.71 -15.01 1.59
C ARG A 168 -17.85 -14.94 0.56
N PRO A 169 -17.93 -15.88 -0.40
CA PRO A 169 -17.04 -17.05 -0.58
C PRO A 169 -15.73 -16.73 -1.31
N THR A 170 -15.50 -15.48 -1.76
CA THR A 170 -14.27 -15.10 -2.47
C THR A 170 -13.03 -15.22 -1.59
N LEU A 171 -13.11 -14.82 -0.32
CA LEU A 171 -12.02 -15.01 0.65
C LEU A 171 -12.00 -16.46 1.15
N LEU A 172 -10.84 -17.11 1.02
CA LEU A 172 -10.57 -18.44 1.56
C LEU A 172 -9.77 -18.37 2.87
N ALA A 173 -8.75 -17.51 2.92
CA ALA A 173 -7.87 -17.34 4.08
C ALA A 173 -7.09 -16.02 4.03
N PRO A 174 -6.61 -15.51 5.16
CA PRO A 174 -7.04 -15.88 6.51
C PRO A 174 -8.42 -15.26 6.81
N LEU A 175 -9.23 -15.92 7.64
CA LEU A 175 -10.63 -15.51 7.86
C LEU A 175 -10.78 -14.18 8.62
N TRP A 176 -9.75 -13.76 9.36
CA TRP A 176 -9.76 -12.45 10.02
C TRP A 176 -9.81 -11.29 9.02
N CYS A 177 -9.39 -11.50 7.76
CA CYS A 177 -9.48 -10.52 6.68
C CYS A 177 -10.91 -10.28 6.18
N GLU A 178 -11.91 -11.01 6.67
CA GLU A 178 -13.31 -10.73 6.31
C GLU A 178 -13.79 -9.39 6.89
N ASN A 179 -13.24 -9.01 8.05
CA ASN A 179 -13.57 -7.77 8.73
C ASN A 179 -12.32 -6.89 8.90
N ARG A 180 -12.19 -5.87 8.05
CA ARG A 180 -11.06 -4.92 8.09
C ARG A 180 -10.88 -4.23 9.44
N TRP A 181 -11.98 -4.05 10.19
CA TRP A 181 -11.99 -3.30 11.45
C TRP A 181 -11.16 -3.98 12.53
N TRP A 182 -11.16 -5.31 12.59
CA TRP A 182 -10.43 -6.04 13.64
C TRP A 182 -8.93 -5.75 13.60
N ALA A 183 -8.30 -5.89 12.44
CA ALA A 183 -6.88 -5.59 12.28
C ALA A 183 -6.59 -4.10 12.50
N MET A 184 -7.45 -3.20 12.02
CA MET A 184 -7.26 -1.77 12.19
C MET A 184 -7.34 -1.33 13.66
N THR A 185 -8.31 -1.84 14.42
CA THR A 185 -8.43 -1.57 15.86
C THR A 185 -7.24 -2.14 16.64
N ALA A 186 -6.81 -3.37 16.31
CA ALA A 186 -5.64 -3.99 16.94
C ALA A 186 -4.35 -3.21 16.66
N ILE A 187 -4.17 -2.70 15.43
CA ILE A 187 -3.06 -1.80 15.08
C ILE A 187 -3.11 -0.53 15.93
N GLY A 188 -4.28 0.12 16.02
CA GLY A 188 -4.43 1.34 16.82
C GLY A 188 -4.06 1.13 18.30
N GLN A 189 -4.60 0.08 18.92
CA GLN A 189 -4.31 -0.27 20.31
C GLN A 189 -2.83 -0.61 20.56
N ARG A 190 -2.16 -1.23 19.56
CA ARG A 190 -0.75 -1.57 19.67
C ARG A 190 0.14 -0.36 19.48
N LEU A 191 -0.16 0.53 18.53
CA LEU A 191 0.56 1.79 18.35
C LEU A 191 0.43 2.72 19.56
N GLU A 192 -0.73 2.74 20.22
CA GLU A 192 -0.92 3.49 21.47
C GLU A 192 0.05 3.04 22.57
N LYS A 193 0.38 1.74 22.62
CA LYS A 193 1.29 1.17 23.62
C LYS A 193 2.76 1.22 23.21
N GLU A 194 3.06 1.02 21.93
CA GLU A 194 4.42 0.83 21.43
C GLU A 194 5.02 2.11 20.81
N GLY A 195 4.18 3.10 20.46
CA GLY A 195 4.57 4.36 19.86
C GLY A 195 3.88 4.60 18.51
N ALA A 196 3.66 5.89 18.20
CA ALA A 196 3.04 6.33 16.95
C ALA A 196 3.95 6.10 15.72
N GLN A 197 3.41 6.42 14.53
CA GLN A 197 4.20 6.50 13.29
C GLN A 197 5.47 7.34 13.50
N GLY A 198 6.59 6.92 12.94
CA GLY A 198 7.89 7.60 13.08
C GLY A 198 8.58 7.45 14.45
N SER A 199 7.96 6.78 15.44
CA SER A 199 8.57 6.60 16.76
C SER A 199 9.89 5.81 16.73
N LEU A 200 10.05 4.85 15.80
CA LEU A 200 11.32 4.12 15.64
C LEU A 200 12.39 4.93 14.88
N LEU A 201 12.02 6.08 14.31
CA LEU A 201 12.93 6.99 13.63
C LEU A 201 13.38 8.16 14.53
N GLY A 202 12.84 8.25 15.76
CA GLY A 202 13.06 9.41 16.64
C GLY A 202 12.26 10.65 16.24
N THR A 203 11.32 10.52 15.30
CA THR A 203 10.45 11.59 14.81
C THR A 203 8.99 11.12 14.88
N PRO A 204 8.42 10.94 16.09
CA PRO A 204 7.04 10.46 16.22
C PRO A 204 6.05 11.47 15.62
N PHE A 205 4.99 10.97 15.00
CA PHE A 205 3.86 11.80 14.60
C PHE A 205 3.20 12.38 15.83
N GLU A 206 3.11 13.71 15.89
CA GLU A 206 2.44 14.45 16.94
C GLU A 206 1.13 15.00 16.38
N TYR A 207 0.01 14.48 16.88
CA TYR A 207 -1.30 15.00 16.51
C TYR A 207 -1.46 16.42 17.07
N SER A 208 -1.50 17.40 16.17
CA SER A 208 -1.90 18.76 16.49
C SER A 208 -3.32 18.97 15.99
N PRO A 209 -4.32 19.19 16.86
CA PRO A 209 -5.66 19.52 16.41
C PRO A 209 -5.60 20.78 15.56
N LEU A 210 -6.17 20.73 14.36
CA LEU A 210 -6.36 21.92 13.54
C LEU A 210 -7.25 22.88 14.33
N ASN A 211 -6.71 24.04 14.71
CA ASN A 211 -7.49 25.18 15.16
C ASN A 211 -8.28 25.70 13.96
N LEU A 212 -9.38 25.03 13.63
CA LEU A 212 -10.37 25.51 12.68
C LEU A 212 -11.02 26.74 13.33
N LYS A 213 -10.56 27.92 12.90
CA LYS A 213 -11.24 29.20 13.16
C LYS A 213 -12.43 29.35 12.23
#